data_AF-A0A349HF95-F1
#
_entry.id   AF-A0A349HF95-F1
#
_cell.length_a   1.000
_cell.length_b   1.000
_cell.length_c   1.000
_cell.angle_alpha   90.00
_cell.angle_beta   90.00
_cell.angle_gamma   90.00
#
_symmetry.space_group_name_H-M   'P 1'
#
loop_
_entity.id
_entity.type
_entity.pdbx_description
1 polymer ?
#
loop_
_entity_poly.entity_id
_entity_poly.type
_entity_poly.pdbx_seq_one_letter_code
_entity_poly.pdbx_strand_id
1 'polypeptide(L)'
;MERFIADLHIHSRFSRATSKALNPRLLAAWARIKGIDVIGTGDFTHPEWVAEIEEQLVEDGSGLLSLREPQGLEESIDWVEGPFAGQTRFMLQTEISSIYKKYGKTRKVHNLVYMPDLESVKKFNAKLDTIGNLNSDGRPILGLDSKDLLEIVLETHDKAFLIPAHIWTPWFSL
;
A
#
# COMPACT_ATOMS: atom_id res chain seq x y z
N MET A 1 8.96 -23.78 4.77
CA MET A 1 8.30 -22.50 4.49
C MET A 1 7.06 -22.83 3.68
N GLU A 2 5.88 -22.47 4.17
CA GLU A 2 4.64 -22.70 3.44
C GLU A 2 4.62 -21.78 2.20
N ARG A 3 4.09 -22.27 1.08
CA ARG A 3 4.02 -21.50 -0.16
C ARG A 3 2.84 -20.54 -0.06
N PHE A 4 3.04 -19.29 -0.47
CA PHE A 4 1.97 -18.29 -0.54
C PHE A 4 2.03 -17.53 -1.86
N ILE A 5 0.89 -16.94 -2.24
CA ILE A 5 0.71 -16.05 -3.39
C ILE A 5 0.51 -14.63 -2.86
N ALA A 6 1.20 -13.66 -3.45
CA ALA A 6 1.12 -12.27 -3.02
C ALA A 6 0.89 -11.30 -4.17
N ASP A 7 0.08 -10.26 -3.89
CA ASP A 7 -0.07 -9.07 -4.73
C ASP A 7 0.28 -7.84 -3.89
N LEU A 8 1.49 -7.31 -4.10
CA LEU A 8 2.10 -6.29 -3.24
C LEU A 8 2.16 -4.91 -3.89
N HIS A 9 1.37 -4.65 -4.94
CA HIS A 9 1.19 -3.32 -5.49
C HIS A 9 -0.27 -3.11 -5.85
N ILE A 10 -1.03 -2.61 -4.87
CA ILE A 10 -2.42 -2.19 -5.07
C ILE A 10 -2.62 -0.73 -4.66
N HIS A 11 -3.84 -0.24 -4.84
CA HIS A 11 -4.26 1.08 -4.43
C HIS A 11 -5.59 1.00 -3.67
N SER A 12 -5.83 2.01 -2.83
CA SER A 12 -7.09 2.25 -2.14
C SER A 12 -8.06 3.03 -3.02
N ARG A 13 -9.25 3.35 -2.48
CA ARG A 13 -10.21 4.27 -3.12
C ARG A 13 -9.78 5.74 -3.11
N PHE A 14 -8.74 6.09 -2.37
CA PHE A 14 -8.21 7.46 -2.31
C PHE A 14 -7.26 7.79 -3.46
N SER A 15 -6.74 6.77 -4.16
CA SER A 15 -5.99 6.97 -5.40
C SER A 15 -6.89 7.40 -6.55
N ARG A 16 -6.36 8.25 -7.44
CA ARG A 16 -7.10 8.63 -8.66
C ARG A 16 -7.33 7.43 -9.58
N ALA A 17 -8.51 7.42 -10.19
CA ALA A 17 -8.94 6.41 -11.17
C ALA A 17 -8.97 4.96 -10.62
N THR A 18 -9.15 4.79 -9.32
CA THR A 18 -9.45 3.50 -8.69
C THR A 18 -10.94 3.39 -8.34
N SER A 19 -11.39 2.17 -8.02
CA SER A 19 -12.78 1.94 -7.62
C SER A 19 -13.06 2.56 -6.25
N LYS A 20 -14.19 3.29 -6.15
CA LYS A 20 -14.66 3.88 -4.90
C LYS A 20 -15.06 2.84 -3.84
N ALA A 21 -15.29 1.60 -4.26
CA ALA A 21 -15.69 0.52 -3.36
C ALA A 21 -14.50 -0.07 -2.58
N LEU A 22 -13.25 0.24 -2.96
CA LEU A 22 -12.06 -0.35 -2.35
C LEU A 22 -11.96 0.00 -0.86
N ASN A 23 -12.04 -1.04 -0.04
CA ASN A 23 -11.88 -1.04 1.41
C ASN A 23 -11.20 -2.35 1.85
N PRO A 24 -10.64 -2.46 3.07
CA PRO A 24 -9.92 -3.64 3.51
C PRO A 24 -10.74 -4.94 3.44
N ARG A 25 -12.04 -4.90 3.76
CA ARG A 25 -12.92 -6.07 3.66
C ARG A 25 -13.12 -6.54 2.23
N LEU A 26 -13.42 -5.62 1.31
CA LEU A 26 -13.62 -5.95 -0.11
C LEU A 26 -12.32 -6.46 -0.74
N LEU A 27 -11.17 -5.90 -0.36
CA LEU A 27 -9.86 -6.40 -0.78
C LEU A 27 -9.62 -7.83 -0.28
N ALA A 28 -9.94 -8.14 0.98
CA ALA A 28 -9.85 -9.50 1.50
C ALA A 28 -10.79 -10.47 0.77
N ALA A 29 -12.04 -10.07 0.51
CA ALA A 29 -12.98 -10.89 -0.23
C ALA A 29 -12.44 -11.26 -1.62
N TRP A 30 -11.94 -10.27 -2.38
CA TRP A 30 -11.33 -10.51 -3.69
C TRP A 30 -10.03 -11.32 -3.62
N ALA A 31 -9.21 -11.12 -2.59
CA ALA A 31 -8.00 -11.90 -2.38
C ALA A 31 -8.34 -13.38 -2.17
N ARG A 32 -9.34 -13.69 -1.34
CA ARG A 32 -9.82 -15.07 -1.14
C ARG A 32 -10.37 -15.70 -2.42
N ILE A 33 -11.18 -14.98 -3.18
CA ILE A 33 -11.69 -15.46 -4.49
C ILE A 33 -10.54 -15.78 -5.46
N LYS A 34 -9.50 -14.94 -5.48
CA LYS A 34 -8.35 -15.10 -6.38
C LYS A 34 -7.30 -16.09 -5.87
N GLY A 35 -7.41 -16.57 -4.63
CA GLY A 35 -6.37 -17.39 -3.98
C GLY A 35 -5.09 -16.60 -3.68
N ILE A 36 -5.21 -15.32 -3.33
CA ILE A 36 -4.10 -14.47 -2.88
C ILE A 36 -4.05 -14.51 -1.36
N ASP A 37 -2.93 -14.97 -0.82
CA ASP A 37 -2.72 -15.14 0.62
C ASP A 37 -2.26 -13.84 1.30
N VAL A 38 -1.45 -13.04 0.60
CA VAL A 38 -0.92 -11.76 1.10
C VAL A 38 -1.17 -10.64 0.10
N ILE A 39 -1.80 -9.56 0.53
CA ILE A 39 -2.05 -8.39 -0.31
C ILE A 39 -1.41 -7.14 0.31
N GLY A 40 -0.94 -6.21 -0.52
CA GLY A 40 -0.59 -4.87 -0.06
C GLY A 40 -1.82 -4.15 0.51
N THR A 41 -1.64 -3.22 1.45
CA THR A 41 -2.73 -2.31 1.84
C THR A 41 -3.02 -1.27 0.78
N GLY A 42 -2.00 -0.89 -0.01
CA GLY A 42 -2.02 0.34 -0.80
C GLY A 42 -2.02 1.60 0.07
N ASP A 43 -1.53 2.69 -0.49
CA ASP A 43 -1.83 4.08 -0.10
C ASP A 43 -1.74 4.44 1.40
N PHE A 44 -0.92 3.78 2.23
CA PHE A 44 -0.82 4.07 3.66
C PHE A 44 -0.31 5.48 4.00
N THR A 45 -0.02 6.31 3.00
CA THR A 45 0.28 7.73 3.17
C THR A 45 -0.97 8.60 3.32
N HIS A 46 -2.12 8.15 2.83
CA HIS A 46 -3.36 8.91 2.91
C HIS A 46 -3.96 8.80 4.33
N PRO A 47 -4.19 9.91 5.06
CA PRO A 47 -4.53 9.85 6.48
C PRO A 47 -5.88 9.17 6.76
N GLU A 48 -6.89 9.38 5.92
CA GLU A 48 -8.18 8.67 6.07
C GLU A 48 -8.01 7.15 5.83
N TRP A 49 -7.12 6.75 4.92
CA TRP A 49 -6.87 5.33 4.66
C TRP A 49 -6.09 4.69 5.80
N VAL A 50 -5.14 5.40 6.40
CA VAL A 50 -4.45 4.96 7.62
C VAL A 50 -5.44 4.72 8.73
N ALA A 51 -6.39 5.65 8.96
CA ALA A 51 -7.40 5.49 9.99
C ALA A 51 -8.22 4.21 9.79
N GLU A 52 -8.61 3.89 8.55
CA GLU A 52 -9.33 2.65 8.24
C GLU A 52 -8.48 1.40 8.38
N ILE A 53 -7.19 1.47 8.03
CA ILE A 53 -6.25 0.38 8.27
C ILE A 53 -6.18 0.10 9.78
N GLU A 54 -6.02 1.13 10.61
CA GLU A 54 -5.95 0.98 12.07
C GLU A 54 -7.25 0.44 12.67
N GLU A 55 -8.39 0.90 12.14
CA GLU A 55 -9.72 0.47 12.56
C GLU A 55 -9.98 -0.99 12.19
N GLN A 56 -9.70 -1.40 10.94
CA GLN A 56 -10.16 -2.68 10.41
C GLN A 56 -9.11 -3.79 10.45
N LEU A 57 -7.83 -3.44 10.54
CA LEU A 57 -6.72 -4.39 10.52
C LEU A 57 -6.03 -4.50 11.88
N VAL A 58 -5.50 -5.68 12.16
CA VAL A 58 -4.76 -6.01 13.39
C VAL A 58 -3.59 -6.92 13.07
N GLU A 59 -2.47 -6.77 13.77
CA GLU A 59 -1.34 -7.68 13.67
C GLU A 59 -1.75 -9.11 14.04
N ASP A 60 -1.34 -10.09 13.24
CA ASP A 60 -1.68 -11.51 13.45
C ASP A 60 -0.53 -12.31 14.11
N GLY A 61 0.54 -11.64 14.50
CA GLY A 61 1.75 -12.24 15.07
C GLY A 61 2.73 -12.81 14.04
N SER A 62 2.38 -12.84 12.75
CA SER A 62 3.28 -13.27 11.66
C SER A 62 4.16 -12.14 11.12
N GLY A 63 4.03 -10.93 11.65
CA GLY A 63 4.58 -9.70 11.05
C GLY A 63 3.74 -9.17 9.88
N LEU A 64 2.52 -9.68 9.73
CA LEU A 64 1.52 -9.16 8.78
C LEU A 64 0.26 -8.76 9.56
N LEU A 65 -0.64 -8.08 8.87
CA LEU A 65 -1.93 -7.67 9.39
C LEU A 65 -3.04 -8.62 8.90
N SER A 66 -4.15 -8.68 9.62
CA SER A 66 -5.35 -9.42 9.26
C SER A 66 -6.60 -8.60 9.59
N LEU A 67 -7.75 -8.93 8.99
CA LEU A 67 -9.01 -8.28 9.36
C LEU A 67 -9.37 -8.59 10.81
N ARG A 68 -9.79 -7.57 11.56
CA ARG A 68 -10.36 -7.76 12.90
C ARG A 68 -11.62 -8.64 12.87
N GLU A 69 -12.48 -8.39 11.89
CA GLU A 69 -13.75 -9.10 11.70
C GLU A 69 -13.75 -9.86 10.36
N PRO A 70 -13.20 -11.08 10.27
CA PRO A 70 -13.05 -11.80 9.00
C PRO A 70 -14.30 -12.53 8.50
N GLN A 71 -15.43 -12.47 9.22
CA GLN A 71 -16.69 -13.12 8.90
C GLN A 71 -17.53 -12.29 7.92
N GLY A 72 -18.43 -12.93 7.17
CA GLY A 72 -19.38 -12.26 6.27
C GLY A 72 -18.71 -11.57 5.09
N LEU A 73 -17.57 -12.08 4.61
CA LEU A 73 -16.93 -11.52 3.41
C LEU A 73 -17.70 -11.88 2.15
N GLU A 74 -18.41 -13.01 2.16
CA GLU A 74 -19.31 -13.48 1.12
C GLU A 74 -20.39 -12.45 0.78
N GLU A 75 -20.81 -11.67 1.78
CA GLU A 75 -21.80 -10.59 1.61
C GLU A 75 -21.23 -9.34 0.93
N SER A 76 -19.91 -9.26 0.76
CA SER A 76 -19.25 -8.09 0.16
C SER A 76 -19.35 -8.08 -1.37
N ILE A 77 -19.73 -9.19 -2.00
CA ILE A 77 -19.80 -9.35 -3.46
C ILE A 77 -21.08 -10.12 -3.80
N ASP A 78 -22.12 -9.39 -4.18
CA ASP A 78 -23.50 -9.88 -4.38
C ASP A 78 -23.69 -10.88 -5.52
N TRP A 79 -22.74 -10.96 -6.46
CA TRP A 79 -22.82 -11.82 -7.65
C TRP A 79 -21.87 -13.03 -7.62
N VAL A 80 -21.12 -13.25 -6.53
CA VAL A 80 -20.22 -14.40 -6.40
C VAL A 80 -20.74 -15.34 -5.32
N GLU A 81 -21.02 -16.58 -5.70
CA GLU A 81 -21.47 -17.62 -4.78
C GLU A 81 -20.31 -18.41 -4.16
N GLY A 82 -20.57 -19.00 -2.99
CA GLY A 82 -19.70 -19.99 -2.35
C GLY A 82 -18.89 -19.43 -1.19
N PRO A 83 -18.25 -20.32 -0.39
CA PRO A 83 -17.41 -19.89 0.70
C PRO A 83 -16.16 -19.20 0.15
N PHE A 84 -15.82 -18.03 0.69
CA PHE A 84 -14.55 -17.39 0.36
C PHE A 84 -13.48 -18.01 1.25
N ALA A 85 -12.90 -19.10 0.75
CA ALA A 85 -11.93 -19.93 1.47
C ALA A 85 -10.57 -19.23 1.68
N GLY A 86 -9.85 -19.66 2.71
CA GLY A 86 -8.52 -19.16 3.04
C GLY A 86 -8.52 -17.95 3.98
N GLN A 87 -7.32 -17.46 4.26
CA GLN A 87 -7.08 -16.28 5.09
C GLN A 87 -6.30 -15.27 4.26
N THR A 88 -6.75 -14.02 4.26
CA THR A 88 -6.00 -12.91 3.65
C THR A 88 -5.22 -12.19 4.74
N ARG A 89 -3.92 -12.02 4.49
CA ARG A 89 -3.05 -11.15 5.27
C ARG A 89 -2.71 -9.90 4.48
N PHE A 90 -2.40 -8.82 5.19
CA PHE A 90 -2.07 -7.53 4.63
C PHE A 90 -0.64 -7.14 4.97
N MET A 91 0.08 -6.61 3.98
CA MET A 91 1.37 -5.97 4.15
C MET A 91 1.20 -4.46 3.96
N LEU A 92 1.72 -3.65 4.88
CA LEU A 92 1.67 -2.20 4.75
C LEU A 92 2.50 -1.78 3.53
N GLN A 93 1.81 -1.33 2.49
CA GLN A 93 2.38 -0.90 1.21
C GLN A 93 1.79 0.44 0.76
N THR A 94 2.63 1.32 0.21
CA THR A 94 2.23 2.54 -0.49
C THR A 94 3.05 2.72 -1.78
N GLU A 95 2.62 3.61 -2.67
CA GLU A 95 3.38 4.06 -3.84
C GLU A 95 3.57 5.59 -3.74
N ILE A 96 4.79 6.08 -4.00
CA ILE A 96 5.10 7.50 -4.03
C ILE A 96 5.43 7.91 -5.46
N SER A 97 4.77 8.96 -5.98
CA SER A 97 5.11 9.54 -7.28
C SER A 97 6.15 10.64 -7.11
N SER A 98 7.40 10.33 -7.45
CA SER A 98 8.55 11.23 -7.34
C SER A 98 8.72 12.01 -8.64
N ILE A 99 8.49 13.33 -8.60
CA ILE A 99 8.65 14.22 -9.76
C ILE A 99 9.66 15.32 -9.44
N TYR A 100 10.86 15.24 -10.03
CA TYR A 100 11.98 16.12 -9.69
C TYR A 100 12.91 16.35 -10.89
N LYS A 101 13.78 17.36 -10.83
CA LYS A 101 14.82 17.59 -11.86
C LYS A 101 16.16 17.04 -11.38
N LYS A 102 16.82 16.23 -12.22
CA LYS A 102 18.17 15.72 -11.97
C LYS A 102 18.97 15.69 -13.27
N TYR A 103 20.20 16.20 -13.23
CA TYR A 103 21.09 16.29 -14.41
C TYR A 103 20.42 16.95 -15.63
N GLY A 104 19.70 18.05 -15.41
CA GLY A 104 19.01 18.81 -16.46
C GLY A 104 17.75 18.15 -17.03
N LYS A 105 17.34 16.98 -16.52
CA LYS A 105 16.14 16.25 -16.98
C LYS A 105 15.09 16.17 -15.88
N THR A 106 13.82 16.33 -16.25
CA THR A 106 12.70 16.00 -15.36
C THR A 106 12.56 14.48 -15.27
N ARG A 107 12.58 13.96 -14.05
CA ARG A 107 12.31 12.57 -13.70
C ARG A 107 10.90 12.47 -13.15
N LYS A 108 10.22 11.39 -13.52
CA LYS A 108 8.91 11.00 -13.01
C LYS A 108 9.02 9.51 -12.73
N VAL A 109 9.16 9.14 -11.47
CA VAL A 109 9.45 7.76 -11.06
C VAL A 109 8.48 7.39 -9.96
N HIS A 110 7.86 6.23 -10.07
CA HIS A 110 7.10 5.68 -8.96
C HIS A 110 7.95 4.72 -8.14
N ASN A 111 7.81 4.80 -6.82
CA ASN A 111 8.52 3.94 -5.88
C ASN A 111 7.51 3.30 -4.93
N LEU A 112 7.54 1.98 -4.82
CA LEU A 112 6.83 1.24 -3.78
C LEU A 112 7.60 1.34 -2.47
N VAL A 113 6.87 1.53 -1.39
CA VAL A 113 7.42 1.57 -0.04
C VAL A 113 6.64 0.61 0.85
N TYR A 114 7.37 -0.19 1.62
CA TYR A 114 6.84 -1.16 2.58
C TYR A 114 7.30 -0.82 3.98
N MET A 115 6.38 -0.94 4.93
CA MET A 115 6.64 -0.70 6.35
C MET A 115 6.31 -1.96 7.17
N PRO A 116 7.10 -2.30 8.19
CA PRO A 116 6.84 -3.49 9.01
C PRO A 116 5.64 -3.34 9.95
N ASP A 117 5.32 -2.11 10.37
CA ASP A 117 4.31 -1.84 11.40
C ASP A 117 3.68 -0.44 11.26
N LEU A 118 2.61 -0.19 12.00
CA LEU A 118 1.91 1.10 11.96
C LEU A 118 2.71 2.25 12.58
N GLU A 119 3.65 1.98 13.49
CA GLU A 119 4.50 3.01 14.07
C GLU A 119 5.48 3.58 13.03
N SER A 120 6.09 2.70 12.23
CA SER A 120 6.96 3.07 11.11
C SER A 120 6.17 3.78 10.01
N VAL A 121 4.94 3.37 9.70
CA VAL A 121 4.04 4.14 8.82
C VAL A 121 3.85 5.58 9.33
N LYS A 122 3.55 5.77 10.62
CA LYS A 122 3.38 7.12 11.21
C LYS A 122 4.65 7.96 11.12
N LYS A 123 5.81 7.38 11.44
CA LYS A 123 7.11 8.07 11.34
C LYS A 123 7.41 8.47 9.90
N PHE A 124 7.16 7.58 8.94
CA PHE A 124 7.36 7.84 7.52
C PHE A 124 6.43 8.95 7.01
N ASN A 125 5.14 8.87 7.32
CA ASN A 125 4.16 9.87 6.91
C ASN A 125 4.48 11.24 7.52
N ALA A 126 4.89 11.30 8.79
CA ALA A 126 5.32 12.54 9.43
C ALA A 126 6.50 13.21 8.72
N LYS A 127 7.48 12.43 8.22
CA LYS A 127 8.57 12.96 7.40
C LYS A 127 8.07 13.45 6.04
N LEU A 128 7.24 12.68 5.35
CA LEU A 128 6.73 13.06 4.02
C LEU A 128 5.80 14.28 4.06
N ASP A 129 5.03 14.47 5.12
CA ASP A 129 4.11 15.61 5.29
C ASP A 129 4.86 16.95 5.36
N THR A 130 6.14 16.94 5.77
CA THR A 130 7.01 18.14 5.71
C THR A 130 7.45 18.50 4.28
N ILE A 131 7.25 17.61 3.31
CA ILE A 131 7.73 17.74 1.93
C ILE A 131 6.59 18.12 0.98
N GLY A 132 5.39 17.58 1.19
CA GLY A 132 4.25 17.85 0.32
C GLY A 132 2.94 17.27 0.83
N ASN A 133 1.88 17.43 0.03
CA ASN A 133 0.53 17.08 0.45
C ASN A 133 0.26 15.57 0.31
N LEU A 134 -0.10 14.93 1.43
CA LEU A 134 -0.49 13.51 1.48
C LEU A 134 -2.02 13.27 1.42
N ASN A 135 -2.83 14.34 1.51
CA ASN A 135 -4.29 14.27 1.66
C ASN A 135 -5.05 14.26 0.33
N SER A 136 -4.42 14.60 -0.79
CA SER A 136 -5.15 14.83 -2.05
C SER A 136 -5.30 13.58 -2.92
N ASP A 137 -4.44 12.58 -2.73
CA ASP A 137 -4.37 11.38 -3.56
C ASP A 137 -3.74 10.25 -2.74
N GLY A 138 -4.22 9.02 -2.91
CA GLY A 138 -3.64 7.81 -2.31
C GLY A 138 -2.18 7.58 -2.74
N ARG A 139 -1.80 8.00 -3.94
CA ARG A 139 -0.40 8.10 -4.39
C ARG A 139 0.04 9.57 -4.38
N PRO A 140 0.67 10.05 -3.29
CA PRO A 140 1.13 11.43 -3.22
C PRO A 140 2.18 11.71 -4.29
N ILE A 141 2.07 12.90 -4.91
CA ILE A 141 3.03 13.41 -5.89
C ILE A 141 3.96 14.39 -5.19
N LEU A 142 5.21 14.01 -5.02
CA LEU A 142 6.19 14.76 -4.24
C LEU A 142 7.36 15.22 -5.13
N GLY A 143 7.82 16.44 -4.86
CA GLY A 143 9.03 17.03 -5.43
C GLY A 143 10.32 16.44 -4.85
N LEU A 144 10.40 15.11 -4.73
CA LEU A 144 11.40 14.38 -3.95
C LEU A 144 12.25 13.49 -4.85
N ASP A 145 13.58 13.52 -4.70
CA ASP A 145 14.49 12.61 -5.42
C ASP A 145 14.32 11.18 -4.88
N SER A 146 14.31 10.16 -5.75
CA SER A 146 14.18 8.76 -5.33
C SER A 146 15.30 8.33 -4.35
N LYS A 147 16.49 8.93 -4.43
CA LYS A 147 17.58 8.70 -3.47
C LYS A 147 17.20 9.19 -2.07
N ASP A 148 16.64 10.39 -1.98
CA ASP A 148 16.28 11.01 -0.70
C ASP A 148 15.04 10.33 -0.11
N LEU A 149 14.12 9.86 -0.97
CA LEU A 149 13.03 8.97 -0.55
C LEU A 149 13.58 7.67 0.06
N LEU A 150 14.55 7.01 -0.58
CA LEU A 150 15.19 5.81 -0.03
C LEU A 150 15.84 6.09 1.33
N GLU A 151 16.53 7.22 1.48
CA GLU A 151 17.12 7.65 2.75
C GLU A 151 16.06 7.77 3.85
N ILE A 152 14.94 8.45 3.57
CA ILE A 152 13.79 8.55 4.49
C ILE A 152 13.26 7.16 4.89
N VAL A 153 13.10 6.25 3.92
CA VAL A 153 12.63 4.88 4.18
C VAL A 153 13.57 4.15 5.13
N LEU A 154 14.88 4.18 4.87
CA LEU A 154 15.90 3.52 5.67
C LEU A 154 16.02 4.11 7.09
N GLU A 155 15.81 5.41 7.24
CA GLU A 155 15.77 6.08 8.56
C GLU A 155 14.53 5.73 9.38
N THR A 156 13.47 5.22 8.75
CA THR A 156 12.19 4.97 9.42
C THR A 156 12.23 3.65 10.19
N HIS A 157 12.76 2.59 9.58
CA HIS A 157 12.91 1.28 10.21
C HIS A 157 13.87 0.38 9.39
N ASP A 158 14.69 -0.44 10.08
CA ASP A 158 15.63 -1.42 9.48
C ASP A 158 15.01 -2.48 8.55
N LYS A 159 13.69 -2.67 8.59
CA LYS A 159 12.93 -3.63 7.76
C LYS A 159 12.05 -2.93 6.73
N ALA A 160 12.02 -1.59 6.73
CA ALA A 160 11.35 -0.84 5.68
C ALA A 160 12.08 -1.07 4.35
N PHE A 161 11.32 -1.06 3.26
CA PHE A 161 11.88 -1.43 1.96
C PHE A 161 11.32 -0.54 0.87
N LEU A 162 12.15 -0.25 -0.14
CA LEU A 162 11.77 0.53 -1.31
C LEU A 162 12.09 -0.24 -2.58
N ILE A 163 11.15 -0.24 -3.52
CA ILE A 163 11.31 -0.86 -4.85
C ILE A 163 10.89 0.16 -5.92
N PRO A 164 11.72 0.45 -6.94
CA PRO A 164 11.27 1.20 -8.10
C PRO A 164 10.13 0.46 -8.80
N ALA A 165 8.96 1.10 -8.88
CA ALA A 165 7.77 0.47 -9.41
C ALA A 165 7.85 0.37 -10.93
N HIS A 166 7.36 -0.76 -11.48
CA HIS A 166 7.05 -0.97 -12.90
C HIS A 166 8.02 -0.29 -13.90
N ILE A 167 9.33 -0.48 -13.69
CA ILE A 167 10.45 0.26 -14.31
C ILE A 167 10.53 0.22 -15.84
N TRP A 168 9.74 -0.63 -16.49
CA TRP A 168 9.69 -0.77 -17.95
C TRP A 168 8.39 -0.26 -18.55
N THR A 169 7.47 0.30 -17.75
CA THR A 169 6.31 0.99 -18.30
C THR A 169 6.75 2.25 -19.04
N PRO A 170 6.03 2.70 -20.09
CA PRO A 170 6.47 3.83 -20.89
C PRO A 170 6.22 5.20 -20.22
N TRP A 171 5.79 5.22 -18.95
CA TRP A 171 5.54 6.42 -18.16
C TRP A 171 5.84 6.15 -16.69
N PHE A 172 6.24 7.19 -15.95
CA PHE A 172 6.49 7.09 -14.49
C PHE A 172 7.48 5.99 -14.08
N SER A 173 8.46 5.71 -14.95
CA SER A 173 9.48 4.67 -14.88
C SER A 173 10.91 5.26 -14.84
N LEU A 174 11.95 4.40 -14.88
CA LEU A 174 13.36 4.80 -14.73
C LEU A 174 13.98 5.43 -16.00
#